data_AF-K5VRJ2-F1
#
_entry.id   AF-K5VRJ2-F1
#
_cell.length_a   1.000
_cell.length_b   1.000
_cell.length_c   1.000
_cell.angle_alpha   90.00
_cell.angle_beta   90.00
_cell.angle_gamma   90.00
#
_symmetry.space_group_name_H-M   'P 1'
#
loop_
_entity.id
_entity.type
_entity.pdbx_description
1 polymer ?
#
loop_
_entity_poly.entity_id
_entity_poly.type
_entity_poly.pdbx_seq_one_letter_code
_entity_poly.pdbx_strand_id
1 'polypeptide(L)'
;MDTKRGTKLLISGWWGMCRHPNYFGDLLMALAWSLPTGFETPVTYFYVSYFLVLLMHRQYRDDENCEKKYGEDWHKYKQLVSYRIVPYIY
;
A
#
# COMPACT_ATOMS: atom_id res chain seq x y z
N MET A 1 3.18 16.60 6.84
CA MET A 1 2.79 17.70 5.94
C MET A 1 1.41 18.17 6.32
N ASP A 2 1.28 19.45 6.66
CA ASP A 2 -0.02 20.06 6.92
C ASP A 2 -0.79 20.22 5.61
N THR A 3 -2.09 19.96 5.65
CA THR A 3 -3.01 20.10 4.51
C THR A 3 -3.88 21.34 4.70
N LYS A 4 -4.38 21.93 3.60
CA LYS A 4 -5.34 23.04 3.59
C LYS A 4 -6.61 22.71 4.40
N ARG A 5 -6.93 21.43 4.55
CA ARG A 5 -8.05 20.91 5.36
C ARG A 5 -7.79 20.92 6.88
N GLY A 6 -6.59 21.28 7.33
CA GLY A 6 -6.23 21.28 8.75
C GLY A 6 -5.87 19.89 9.31
N THR A 7 -5.73 18.88 8.45
CA THR A 7 -5.23 17.54 8.81
C THR A 7 -3.78 17.34 8.37
N LYS A 8 -3.12 16.29 8.86
CA LYS A 8 -1.73 15.97 8.51
C LYS A 8 -1.63 14.73 7.64
N LEU A 9 -0.79 14.80 6.60
CA LEU A 9 -0.28 13.65 5.85
C LEU A 9 1.13 13.32 6.36
N LEU A 10 1.36 12.08 6.83
CA LEU A 10 2.66 11.65 7.36
C LEU A 10 3.63 11.39 6.22
N ILE A 11 4.78 12.06 6.25
CA ILE A 11 5.87 11.96 5.25
C ILE A 11 7.16 11.43 5.87
N SER A 12 7.05 10.68 6.97
CA SER A 12 8.18 10.17 7.74
C SER A 12 7.94 8.73 8.20
N GLY A 13 9.01 8.04 8.60
CA GLY A 13 8.96 6.62 8.96
C GLY A 13 8.43 5.78 7.79
N TRP A 14 7.61 4.78 8.10
CA TRP A 14 7.00 3.90 7.11
C TRP A 14 6.21 4.64 6.03
N TRP A 15 5.41 5.64 6.44
CA TRP A 15 4.58 6.46 5.54
C TRP A 15 5.38 7.52 4.77
N GLY A 16 6.66 7.71 5.10
CA GLY A 16 7.60 8.48 4.28
C GLY A 16 8.31 7.61 3.24
N MET A 17 8.32 6.29 3.41
CA MET A 17 8.98 5.36 2.50
C MET A 17 8.06 4.94 1.35
N CYS A 18 6.79 4.64 1.66
CA CYS A 18 5.74 4.41 0.67
C CYS A 18 4.37 4.82 1.24
N ARG A 19 3.35 4.91 0.38
CA ARG A 19 2.00 5.33 0.76
C ARG A 19 1.20 4.25 1.47
N HIS A 20 1.57 2.98 1.39
CA HIS A 20 0.85 1.87 2.04
C HIS A 20 1.82 0.80 2.57
N PRO A 21 2.69 1.14 3.53
CA PRO A 21 3.60 0.17 4.15
C PRO A 21 2.85 -0.95 4.88
N ASN A 22 1.65 -0.65 5.36
CA ASN A 22 0.73 -1.61 5.96
C ASN A 22 0.25 -2.67 4.95
N TYR A 23 0.04 -2.31 3.68
CA TYR A 23 -0.35 -3.29 2.65
C TYR A 23 0.82 -4.21 2.30
N PHE A 24 2.04 -3.70 2.34
CA PHE A 24 3.22 -4.54 2.20
C PHE A 24 3.34 -5.54 3.36
N GLY A 25 3.12 -5.10 4.60
CA GLY A 25 3.03 -5.98 5.77
C GLY A 25 1.96 -7.06 5.63
N ASP A 26 0.78 -6.70 5.15
CA ASP A 26 -0.32 -7.63 4.86
C ASP A 26 0.07 -8.71 3.84
N LEU A 27 0.82 -8.35 2.78
CA LEU A 27 1.35 -9.32 1.81
C LEU A 27 2.40 -10.25 2.43
N LEU A 28 3.29 -9.73 3.28
CA LEU A 28 4.28 -10.56 3.98
C LEU A 28 3.60 -11.55 4.92
N MET A 29 2.56 -11.13 5.64
CA MET A 29 1.77 -12.03 6.48
C MET A 29 1.06 -13.10 5.65
N ALA A 30 0.46 -12.72 4.52
CA ALA A 30 -0.19 -13.67 3.63
C ALA A 30 0.78 -14.72 3.09
N LEU A 31 1.99 -14.30 2.70
CA LEU A 31 3.05 -15.21 2.30
C LEU A 31 3.49 -16.11 3.46
N ALA A 32 3.68 -15.56 4.65
CA ALA A 32 4.08 -16.32 5.84
C ALA A 32 3.08 -17.41 6.23
N TRP A 33 1.78 -17.21 5.98
CA TRP A 33 0.76 -18.23 6.22
C TRP A 33 0.78 -19.36 5.18
N SER A 34 1.15 -19.07 3.93
CA SER A 34 1.22 -20.07 2.86
C SER A 34 2.54 -20.87 2.87
N LEU A 35 3.67 -20.26 3.27
CA LEU A 35 5.00 -20.89 3.22
C LEU A 35 5.11 -22.26 3.93
N PRO A 36 4.49 -22.50 5.11
CA PRO A 36 4.57 -23.80 5.79
C PRO A 36 3.95 -24.96 5.02
N THR A 37 3.15 -24.68 3.98
CA THR A 37 2.50 -25.70 3.15
C THR A 37 3.44 -26.32 2.10
N GLY A 38 4.70 -25.86 2.03
CA GLY A 38 5.67 -26.33 1.05
C GLY A 38 5.35 -25.85 -0.37
N PHE A 39 5.79 -26.59 -1.37
CA PHE A 39 5.68 -26.20 -2.80
C PHE A 39 5.09 -27.29 -3.70
N GLU A 40 4.48 -28.33 -3.10
CA GLU A 40 3.91 -29.46 -3.85
C GLU A 40 2.62 -29.08 -4.58
N THR A 41 1.94 -28.01 -4.15
CA THR A 41 0.72 -27.52 -4.77
C THR A 41 0.66 -25.99 -4.78
N PRO A 42 0.22 -25.36 -5.89
CA PRO A 42 0.05 -23.90 -5.95
C PRO A 42 -1.20 -23.42 -5.22
N VAL A 43 -2.11 -24.32 -4.83
CA VAL A 43 -3.45 -23.95 -4.30
C VAL A 43 -3.35 -23.07 -3.05
N THR A 44 -2.39 -23.35 -2.17
CA THR A 44 -2.19 -22.60 -0.92
C THR A 44 -1.64 -21.19 -1.16
N TYR A 45 -1.03 -20.95 -2.33
CA TYR A 45 -0.52 -19.64 -2.76
C TYR A 45 -1.55 -18.83 -3.56
N PHE A 46 -2.71 -19.41 -3.90
CA PHE A 46 -3.82 -18.62 -4.45
C PHE A 46 -4.28 -17.55 -3.48
N TYR A 47 -4.18 -17.78 -2.17
CA TYR A 47 -4.46 -16.75 -1.17
C TYR A 47 -3.56 -15.52 -1.36
N VAL A 48 -2.25 -15.71 -1.49
CA VAL A 48 -1.29 -14.62 -1.72
C VAL A 48 -1.61 -13.86 -3.02
N SER A 49 -1.90 -14.61 -4.09
CA SER A 49 -2.23 -14.05 -5.41
C SER A 49 -3.52 -13.23 -5.38
N TYR A 50 -4.58 -13.77 -4.78
CA TYR A 50 -5.84 -13.09 -4.56
C TYR A 50 -5.65 -11.81 -3.73
N PHE A 51 -4.88 -11.90 -2.64
CA PHE A 51 -4.69 -10.79 -1.73
C PHE A 51 -3.88 -9.66 -2.37
N LEU A 52 -2.90 -9.99 -3.22
CA LEU A 52 -2.19 -9.02 -4.04
C LEU A 52 -3.13 -8.23 -4.95
N VAL A 53 -4.00 -8.91 -5.71
CA VAL A 53 -4.98 -8.24 -6.59
C VAL A 53 -5.93 -7.36 -5.77
N LEU A 54 -6.40 -7.86 -4.63
CA LEU A 54 -7.28 -7.12 -3.73
C LEU A 54 -6.60 -5.85 -3.21
N LEU A 55 -5.34 -5.93 -2.77
CA LEU A 55 -4.61 -4.79 -2.22
C LEU A 55 -4.24 -3.76 -3.29
N MET A 56 -3.95 -4.20 -4.53
CA MET A 56 -3.75 -3.32 -5.67
C MET A 56 -5.02 -2.52 -5.99
N HIS A 57 -6.16 -3.20 -6.08
CA HIS A 57 -7.45 -2.53 -6.29
C HIS A 57 -7.80 -1.60 -5.12
N ARG A 58 -7.53 -2.03 -3.88
CA ARG A 58 -7.76 -1.23 -2.68
C ARG A 58 -6.91 0.05 -2.68
N GLN A 59 -5.62 -0.06 -3.02
CA GLN A 59 -4.71 1.06 -3.11
C GLN A 59 -5.16 2.07 -4.16
N TYR A 60 -5.60 1.60 -5.34
CA TYR A 60 -6.09 2.47 -6.40
C TYR A 60 -7.33 3.28 -5.93
N ARG A 61 -8.30 2.60 -5.33
CA ARG A 61 -9.50 3.25 -4.79
C ARG A 61 -9.17 4.23 -3.65
N ASP A 62 -8.19 3.90 -2.81
CA ASP A 62 -7.75 4.80 -1.75
C ASP A 62 -7.06 6.06 -2.30
N ASP A 63 -6.26 5.92 -3.37
CA ASP A 63 -5.64 7.06 -4.06
C ASP A 63 -6.70 8.02 -4.62
N GLU A 64 -7.74 7.47 -5.28
CA GLU A 64 -8.86 8.28 -5.79
C GLU A 64 -9.61 9.00 -4.68
N ASN A 65 -9.84 8.33 -3.55
CA ASN A 65 -10.53 8.92 -2.40
C ASN A 65 -9.69 10.01 -1.74
N CYS A 66 -8.37 9.79 -1.61
CA CYS A 66 -7.44 10.77 -1.05
C CYS A 66 -7.27 11.97 -1.99
N GLU A 67 -7.26 11.76 -3.31
CA GLU A 67 -7.22 12.84 -4.30
C GLU A 67 -8.48 13.72 -4.22
N LYS A 68 -9.67 13.11 -4.15
CA LYS A 68 -10.93 13.84 -3.93
C LYS A 68 -10.96 14.60 -2.60
N LYS A 69 -10.31 14.07 -1.57
CA LYS A 69 -10.33 14.62 -0.20
C LYS A 69 -9.29 15.72 0.04
N TYR A 70 -8.09 15.59 -0.53
CA TYR A 70 -6.94 16.44 -0.23
C TYR A 70 -6.48 17.27 -1.45
N GLY A 71 -6.94 16.96 -2.66
CA GLY A 71 -6.65 17.73 -3.88
C GLY A 71 -5.16 17.97 -4.10
N GLU A 72 -4.77 19.24 -4.25
CA GLU A 72 -3.38 19.67 -4.45
C GLU A 72 -2.41 19.16 -3.38
N ASP A 73 -2.85 19.04 -2.12
CA ASP A 73 -2.00 18.50 -1.06
C ASP A 73 -1.72 17.01 -1.28
N TRP A 74 -2.67 16.26 -1.88
CA TRP A 74 -2.42 14.87 -2.27
C TRP A 74 -1.37 14.79 -3.37
N HIS A 75 -1.46 15.65 -4.40
CA HIS A 75 -0.48 15.68 -5.48
C HIS A 75 0.93 15.96 -4.95
N LYS A 76 1.07 16.93 -4.04
CA LYS A 76 2.33 17.22 -3.36
C LYS A 76 2.81 16.02 -2.52
N TYR A 77 1.90 15.37 -1.80
CA TYR A 77 2.22 14.17 -1.04
C TYR A 77 2.73 13.03 -1.95
N LYS A 78 2.09 12.82 -3.11
CA LYS A 78 2.50 11.81 -4.10
C LYS A 78 3.89 12.07 -4.67
N GLN A 79 4.34 13.33 -4.74
CA GLN A 79 5.71 13.68 -5.16
C GLN A 79 6.75 13.41 -4.07
N LEU A 80 6.39 13.60 -2.80
CA LEU A 80 7.27 13.34 -1.67
C LEU A 80 7.39 11.83 -1.38
N VAL A 81 6.29 11.10 -1.53
CA VAL A 81 6.18 9.67 -1.25
C VAL A 81 5.65 8.99 -2.51
N SER A 82 6.55 8.74 -3.46
CA SER A 82 6.21 8.27 -4.81
C SER A 82 5.72 6.82 -4.85
N TYR A 83 6.29 5.97 -3.99
CA TYR A 83 5.98 4.54 -3.94
C TYR A 83 4.61 4.29 -3.27
N ARG A 84 3.86 3.35 -3.82
CA ARG A 84 2.50 2.97 -3.41
C ARG A 84 2.55 1.95 -2.29
N ILE A 85 3.13 0.78 -2.53
CA ILE A 85 3.10 -0.35 -1.58
C ILE A 85 4.52 -0.82 -1.28
N VAL A 86 5.30 -1.14 -2.31
CA VAL A 86 6.64 -1.72 -2.16
C VAL A 86 7.68 -0.61 -2.34
N PRO A 87 8.42 -0.24 -1.27
CA PRO A 87 9.47 0.76 -1.36
C PRO A 87 10.45 0.47 -2.51
N TYR A 88 10.83 1.51 -3.25
CA TYR A 88 11.82 1.44 -4.34
C TYR A 88 11.42 0.59 -5.56
N ILE A 89 10.21 0.03 -5.60
CA ILE A 89 9.73 -0.81 -6.70
C ILE A 89 8.39 -0.29 -7.22
N TYR A 90 7.40 -0.14 -6.34
CA TYR A 90 6.02 0.19 -6.71
C TYR A 90 5.32 1.01 -5.66
#